data_AF-A0A661GA01-F1
#
_entry.id   AF-A0A661GA01-F1
#
_cell.length_a   1.000
_cell.length_b   1.000
_cell.length_c   1.000
_cell.angle_alpha   90.00
_cell.angle_beta   90.00
_cell.angle_gamma   90.00
#
_symmetry.space_group_name_H-M   'P 1'
#
loop_
_entity.id
_entity.type
_entity.pdbx_description
1 polymer ?
#
loop_
_entity_poly.entity_id
_entity_poly.type
_entity_poly.pdbx_seq_one_letter_code
_entity_poly.pdbx_strand_id
1 'polypeptide(L)'
;MAKAPKKDNKPKEAVWAWEGTDARGKRMKGNITAVSEAAVKAEMRRMGVNPIKVKKKAKPLFGGAGKKIIPKDIAIFMRQLATMMAAGVPLVQSFDIVGRGHENPKMQDLILTIKGDIEGGSTLAESIGKHPLYFDDLTVNLVEAGEHAGILEGLLDKIATYKEKTEAIKAKIKKALTYPIAIVVVACIVTAILLIFVVPVFEELFQSFGADLPAFTQMVIDMSRFLQAWWWMVLGILMGVGYSLRTLKRRSRKFREILDRMTLKIPIFGPILEKAAIARFARTLATMFAAGVPLVEAMVSVAGACGNIVFYNGTMEMREDVATGQQLQLTMRNSGLFPNMVVQMVAIGEESGSLDAMLSKVADFYEAEVDDAVDNLSALMEPIIMVFLGTVVGGLVVAMYLPIFKLGAVI
;
A
#
# COMPACT_ATOMS: atom_id res chain seq x y z
N MET A 1 31.98 39.57 -9.48
CA MET A 1 31.03 39.21 -10.56
C MET A 1 31.24 37.74 -10.91
N ALA A 2 30.45 36.83 -10.34
CA ALA A 2 30.56 35.39 -10.61
C ALA A 2 29.74 35.02 -11.86
N LYS A 3 30.37 34.40 -12.86
CA LYS A 3 29.73 33.90 -14.09
C LYS A 3 28.74 32.79 -13.74
N ALA A 4 27.51 32.90 -14.24
CA ALA A 4 26.48 31.86 -14.16
C ALA A 4 26.93 30.57 -14.88
N PRO A 5 26.56 29.38 -14.38
CA PRO A 5 26.95 28.12 -15.01
C PRO A 5 26.21 27.92 -16.34
N LYS A 6 26.95 27.48 -17.37
CA LYS A 6 26.39 27.11 -18.68
C LYS A 6 25.41 25.95 -18.51
N LYS A 7 24.17 26.14 -18.96
CA LYS A 7 23.17 25.06 -19.06
C LYS A 7 23.66 23.99 -20.03
N ASP A 8 23.83 22.77 -19.53
CA ASP A 8 24.03 21.57 -20.33
C ASP A 8 22.84 21.37 -21.26
N ASN A 9 23.07 21.52 -22.57
CA ASN A 9 22.04 21.47 -23.59
C ASN A 9 21.96 20.05 -24.17
N LYS A 10 21.65 19.05 -23.33
CA LYS A 10 21.36 17.68 -23.83
C LYS A 10 20.05 17.73 -24.66
N PRO A 11 20.03 17.22 -25.90
CA PRO A 11 18.85 17.27 -26.75
C PRO A 11 17.71 16.46 -26.11
N LYS A 12 16.61 17.14 -25.77
CA LYS A 12 15.45 16.53 -25.11
C LYS A 12 14.74 15.58 -26.06
N GLU A 13 14.68 14.30 -25.69
CA GLU A 13 13.87 13.31 -26.37
C GLU A 13 12.38 13.71 -26.39
N ALA A 14 11.73 13.48 -27.52
CA ALA A 14 10.30 13.73 -27.69
C ALA A 14 9.64 12.48 -28.28
N VAL A 15 8.36 12.28 -27.95
CA VAL A 15 7.55 11.22 -28.54
C VAL A 15 7.07 11.69 -29.92
N TRP A 16 7.33 10.89 -30.95
CA TRP A 16 6.91 11.12 -32.33
C TRP A 16 5.91 10.06 -32.73
N ALA A 17 4.77 10.46 -33.27
CA ALA A 17 3.82 9.57 -33.91
C ALA A 17 4.23 9.39 -35.38
N TRP A 18 4.30 8.15 -35.83
CA TRP A 18 4.69 7.81 -37.19
C TRP A 18 3.66 6.91 -37.88
N GLU A 19 3.57 7.06 -39.19
CA GLU A 19 2.85 6.18 -40.11
C GLU A 19 3.82 5.78 -41.22
N GLY A 20 3.85 4.50 -41.55
CA GLY A 20 4.72 3.97 -42.60
C GLY A 20 4.15 2.70 -43.22
N THR A 21 4.83 2.15 -44.21
CA THR A 21 4.45 0.91 -44.90
C THR A 21 5.55 -0.12 -44.76
N ASP A 22 5.17 -1.34 -44.39
CA ASP A 22 6.03 -2.52 -44.47
C ASP A 22 6.38 -2.85 -45.94
N ALA A 23 7.37 -3.71 -46.17
CA ALA A 23 7.79 -4.23 -47.48
C ALA A 23 6.63 -4.84 -48.29
N ARG A 24 5.55 -5.28 -47.63
CA ARG A 24 4.32 -5.81 -48.25
C ARG A 24 3.26 -4.74 -48.55
N GLY A 25 3.57 -3.45 -48.37
CA GLY A 25 2.64 -2.33 -48.59
C GLY A 25 1.60 -2.13 -47.49
N LYS A 26 1.63 -2.92 -46.40
CA LYS A 26 0.69 -2.78 -45.28
C LYS A 26 1.04 -1.53 -44.46
N ARG A 27 0.06 -0.65 -44.27
CA ARG A 27 0.22 0.54 -43.43
C ARG A 27 0.33 0.16 -41.97
N MET A 28 1.36 0.67 -41.30
CA MET A 28 1.61 0.52 -39.88
C MET A 28 1.74 1.89 -39.23
N LYS A 29 1.30 2.00 -37.99
CA LYS A 29 1.33 3.24 -37.21
C LYS A 29 1.90 2.93 -35.83
N GLY A 30 2.66 3.87 -35.27
CA GLY A 30 3.27 3.69 -33.96
C GLY A 30 3.74 5.01 -33.36
N ASN A 31 4.27 4.93 -32.14
CA ASN A 31 4.95 6.04 -31.48
C ASN A 31 6.39 5.63 -31.18
N ILE A 32 7.36 6.49 -31.43
CA ILE A 32 8.77 6.30 -31.07
C ILE A 32 9.26 7.52 -30.32
N THR A 33 9.99 7.31 -29.23
CA THR A 33 10.71 8.37 -28.53
C THR A 33 12.06 8.58 -29.22
N ALA A 34 12.34 9.79 -29.68
CA ALA A 34 13.59 10.11 -30.36
C ALA A 34 13.95 11.59 -30.23
N VAL A 35 15.24 11.88 -30.38
CA VAL A 35 15.79 13.25 -30.33
C VAL A 35 15.46 14.09 -31.57
N SER A 36 15.17 13.45 -32.72
CA SER A 36 14.89 14.14 -33.98
C SER A 36 14.02 13.31 -34.93
N GLU A 37 13.37 13.97 -35.88
CA GLU A 37 12.61 13.30 -36.94
C GLU A 37 13.49 12.34 -37.77
N ALA A 38 14.76 12.70 -37.97
CA ALA A 38 15.74 11.87 -38.67
C ALA A 38 16.00 10.55 -37.92
N ALA A 39 16.12 10.61 -36.58
CA ALA A 39 16.28 9.42 -35.75
C ALA A 39 15.05 8.51 -35.80
N VAL A 40 13.84 9.07 -35.83
CA VAL A 40 12.60 8.28 -36.01
C VAL A 40 12.59 7.58 -37.37
N LYS A 41 12.93 8.29 -38.45
CA LYS A 41 13.00 7.70 -39.80
C LYS A 41 14.07 6.61 -39.91
N ALA A 42 15.19 6.75 -39.20
CA ALA A 42 16.23 5.72 -39.14
C ALA A 42 15.74 4.47 -38.41
N GLU A 43 15.09 4.63 -37.25
CA GLU A 43 14.53 3.52 -36.49
C GLU A 43 13.39 2.80 -37.24
N MET A 44 12.53 3.56 -37.93
CA MET A 44 11.49 2.99 -38.80
C MET A 44 12.09 2.11 -39.91
N ARG A 45 13.15 2.57 -40.57
CA ARG A 45 13.85 1.77 -41.59
C ARG A 45 14.50 0.53 -40.99
N ARG A 46 15.06 0.62 -39.77
CA ARG A 46 15.62 -0.53 -39.04
C ARG A 46 14.56 -1.59 -38.74
N MET A 47 13.32 -1.18 -38.50
CA MET A 47 12.16 -2.07 -38.33
C MET A 47 11.55 -2.56 -39.66
N GLY A 48 12.16 -2.25 -40.82
CA GLY A 48 11.64 -2.64 -42.14
C GLY A 48 10.45 -1.79 -42.61
N VAL A 49 10.23 -0.61 -42.02
CA VAL A 49 9.09 0.26 -42.29
C VAL A 49 9.51 1.50 -43.07
N ASN A 50 8.96 1.70 -44.26
CA ASN A 50 9.17 2.91 -45.04
C ASN A 50 8.32 4.08 -44.48
N PRO A 51 8.92 5.21 -44.09
CA PRO A 51 8.21 6.31 -43.45
C PRO A 51 7.34 7.10 -44.43
N ILE A 52 6.05 7.26 -44.11
CA ILE A 52 5.09 8.10 -44.86
C ILE A 52 4.88 9.44 -44.15
N LYS A 53 4.68 9.39 -42.83
CA LYS A 53 4.34 10.58 -42.05
C LYS A 53 4.99 10.47 -40.67
N VAL A 54 5.73 11.49 -40.27
CA VAL A 54 6.30 11.59 -38.93
C VAL A 54 5.87 12.93 -38.35
N LYS A 55 5.23 12.90 -37.18
CA LYS A 55 4.76 14.11 -36.49
C LYS A 55 5.18 14.08 -35.02
N LYS A 56 5.72 15.19 -34.54
CA LYS A 56 6.00 15.38 -33.12
C LYS A 56 4.68 15.38 -32.35
N LYS A 57 4.51 14.47 -31.39
CA LYS A 57 3.31 14.43 -30.56
C LYS A 57 3.39 15.59 -29.57
N ALA A 58 2.38 16.45 -29.54
CA ALA A 58 2.28 17.50 -28.53
C ALA A 58 2.26 16.84 -27.14
N LYS A 59 3.01 17.40 -26.17
CA LYS A 59 2.91 16.94 -24.78
C LYS A 59 1.47 17.16 -24.32
N PRO A 60 0.75 16.13 -23.85
CA PRO A 60 -0.62 16.32 -23.37
C PRO A 60 -0.61 17.30 -22.20
N LEU A 61 -1.36 18.40 -22.30
CA LEU A 61 -1.49 19.40 -21.22
C LEU A 61 -2.13 18.79 -19.96
N PHE A 62 -2.94 17.75 -20.13
CA PHE A 62 -3.48 16.89 -19.07
C PHE A 62 -3.43 15.43 -19.55
N GLY A 63 -2.80 14.54 -18.77
CA GLY A 63 -2.97 13.08 -18.93
C GLY A 63 -1.87 12.27 -19.64
N GLY A 64 -0.71 12.85 -19.96
CA GLY A 64 0.39 12.11 -20.62
C GLY A 64 1.42 11.45 -19.69
N ALA A 65 1.47 11.86 -18.42
CA ALA A 65 2.37 11.27 -17.45
C ALA A 65 1.70 10.01 -16.90
N GLY A 66 2.23 8.82 -17.20
CA GLY A 66 1.68 7.53 -16.81
C GLY A 66 1.17 7.45 -15.36
N LYS A 67 0.37 6.42 -15.06
CA LYS A 67 -0.17 6.21 -13.71
C LYS A 67 0.96 6.23 -12.68
N LYS A 68 0.69 6.75 -11.48
CA LYS A 68 1.68 6.70 -10.39
C LYS A 68 2.06 5.23 -10.16
N ILE A 69 3.36 4.95 -10.10
CA ILE A 69 3.87 3.62 -9.77
C ILE A 69 3.32 3.21 -8.40
N ILE A 70 2.67 2.06 -8.34
CA ILE A 70 2.14 1.48 -7.10
C ILE A 70 3.01 0.29 -6.66
N PRO A 71 3.02 -0.08 -5.37
CA PRO A 71 3.82 -1.20 -4.88
C PRO A 71 3.56 -2.54 -5.60
N LYS A 72 2.32 -2.77 -6.07
CA LYS A 72 1.97 -3.93 -6.90
C LYS A 72 2.74 -3.98 -8.23
N ASP A 73 3.01 -2.83 -8.86
CA ASP A 73 3.79 -2.77 -10.10
C ASP A 73 5.24 -3.24 -9.83
N ILE A 74 5.82 -2.83 -8.69
CA ILE A 74 7.15 -3.27 -8.26
C ILE A 74 7.18 -4.78 -7.99
N ALA A 75 6.17 -5.32 -7.31
CA ALA A 75 6.08 -6.76 -7.04
C ALA A 75 6.05 -7.59 -8.34
N ILE A 76 5.24 -7.17 -9.32
CA ILE A 76 5.17 -7.81 -10.64
C ILE A 76 6.50 -7.72 -11.37
N PHE A 77 7.13 -6.54 -11.36
CA PHE A 77 8.45 -6.33 -11.96
C PHE A 77 9.50 -7.26 -11.35
N MET A 78 9.58 -7.35 -10.02
CA MET A 78 10.54 -8.23 -9.33
C MET A 78 10.30 -9.71 -9.67
N ARG A 79 9.04 -10.15 -9.75
CA ARG A 79 8.70 -11.50 -10.19
C ARG A 79 9.12 -11.78 -11.62
N GLN A 80 8.82 -10.88 -12.55
CA GLN A 80 9.22 -11.01 -13.95
C GLN A 80 10.75 -11.05 -14.09
N LEU A 81 11.46 -10.19 -13.36
CA LEU A 81 12.92 -10.18 -13.35
C LEU A 81 13.48 -11.51 -12.82
N ALA A 82 12.96 -12.01 -11.69
CA ALA A 82 13.36 -13.30 -11.12
C ALA A 82 13.12 -14.46 -12.09
N THR A 83 11.95 -14.52 -12.74
CA THR A 83 11.63 -15.56 -13.72
C THR A 83 12.54 -15.52 -14.95
N MET A 84 12.85 -14.32 -15.46
CA MET A 84 13.74 -14.16 -16.62
C MET A 84 15.17 -14.57 -16.27
N MET A 85 15.66 -14.17 -15.10
CA MET A 85 16.99 -14.55 -14.62
C MET A 85 17.09 -16.05 -14.34
N ALA A 86 16.08 -16.67 -13.73
CA ALA A 86 16.03 -18.12 -13.53
C ALA A 86 15.99 -18.91 -14.86
N ALA A 87 15.49 -18.28 -15.94
CA ALA A 87 15.54 -18.84 -17.30
C ALA A 87 16.90 -18.63 -17.99
N GLY A 88 17.89 -18.08 -17.30
CA GLY A 88 19.23 -17.81 -17.81
C GLY A 88 19.32 -16.56 -18.70
N VAL A 89 18.31 -15.69 -18.71
CA VAL A 89 18.33 -14.46 -19.50
C VAL A 89 19.23 -13.42 -18.80
N PRO A 90 20.24 -12.85 -19.48
CA PRO A 90 21.13 -11.86 -18.89
C PRO A 90 20.38 -10.68 -18.26
N LEU A 91 20.87 -10.18 -17.12
CA LEU A 91 20.21 -9.13 -16.33
C LEU A 91 19.76 -7.92 -17.17
N VAL A 92 20.68 -7.34 -17.95
CA VAL A 92 20.40 -6.17 -18.80
C VAL A 92 19.32 -6.46 -19.85
N GLN A 93 19.30 -7.67 -20.41
CA GLN A 93 18.28 -8.08 -21.37
C GLN A 93 16.92 -8.29 -20.71
N SER A 94 16.92 -8.88 -19.51
CA SER A 94 15.71 -9.01 -18.69
C SER A 94 15.08 -7.65 -18.40
N PHE A 95 15.88 -6.65 -18.04
CA PHE A 95 15.44 -5.27 -17.87
C PHE A 95 14.87 -4.64 -19.15
N ASP A 96 15.50 -4.87 -20.31
CA ASP A 96 15.00 -4.33 -21.59
C ASP A 96 13.64 -4.93 -21.97
N ILE A 97 13.48 -6.26 -21.82
CA ILE A 97 12.25 -6.99 -22.14
C ILE A 97 11.12 -6.54 -21.22
N VAL A 98 11.35 -6.56 -19.90
CA VAL A 98 10.32 -6.19 -18.91
C VAL A 98 9.99 -4.70 -18.99
N GLY A 99 11.00 -3.84 -19.16
CA GLY A 99 10.81 -2.39 -19.27
C GLY A 99 9.97 -1.99 -20.48
N ARG A 100 10.26 -2.55 -21.66
CA ARG A 100 9.50 -2.26 -22.89
C ARG A 100 8.11 -2.89 -22.90
N GLY A 101 7.92 -4.00 -22.19
CA GLY A 101 6.64 -4.68 -22.06
C GLY A 101 5.67 -4.05 -21.06
N HIS A 102 6.12 -3.10 -20.23
CA HIS A 102 5.30 -2.55 -19.15
C HIS A 102 4.26 -1.52 -19.63
N GLU A 103 2.99 -1.70 -19.26
CA GLU A 103 1.88 -0.83 -19.71
C GLU A 103 1.97 0.61 -19.20
N ASN A 104 2.56 0.81 -18.01
CA ASN A 104 2.72 2.12 -17.39
C ASN A 104 4.02 2.81 -17.83
N PRO A 105 3.96 3.94 -18.57
CA PRO A 105 5.16 4.65 -19.05
C PRO A 105 6.11 5.12 -17.95
N LYS A 106 5.60 5.41 -16.73
CA LYS A 106 6.47 5.79 -15.61
C LYS A 106 7.31 4.63 -15.08
N MET A 107 6.72 3.44 -15.08
CA MET A 107 7.45 2.24 -14.68
C MET A 107 8.45 1.83 -15.75
N GLN A 108 8.10 1.96 -17.03
CA GLN A 108 9.04 1.80 -18.14
C GLN A 108 10.25 2.74 -18.00
N ASP A 109 10.01 4.03 -17.73
CA ASP A 109 11.07 5.03 -17.50
C ASP A 109 11.97 4.65 -16.32
N LEU A 110 11.40 4.21 -15.20
CA LEU A 110 12.15 3.72 -14.04
C LEU A 110 13.03 2.51 -14.39
N ILE A 111 12.44 1.47 -15.01
CA ILE A 111 13.17 0.23 -15.36
C ILE A 111 14.29 0.54 -16.35
N LEU A 112 14.03 1.35 -17.38
CA LEU A 112 15.03 1.69 -18.39
C LEU A 112 16.12 2.63 -17.84
N THR A 113 15.80 3.46 -16.84
CA THR A 113 16.81 4.25 -16.12
C THR A 113 17.75 3.34 -15.34
N ILE A 114 17.21 2.38 -14.57
CA ILE A 114 18.01 1.40 -13.82
C ILE A 114 18.86 0.56 -14.79
N LYS A 115 18.29 0.14 -15.92
CA LYS A 115 19.01 -0.56 -16.98
C LYS A 115 20.23 0.25 -17.47
N GLY A 116 20.03 1.55 -17.74
CA GLY A 116 21.09 2.44 -18.20
C GLY A 116 22.23 2.62 -17.18
N ASP A 117 21.91 2.62 -15.90
CA ASP A 117 22.90 2.65 -14.82
C ASP A 117 23.74 1.34 -14.78
N ILE A 118 23.09 0.19 -14.95
CA ILE A 118 23.77 -1.12 -15.01
C ILE A 118 24.63 -1.23 -16.27
N GLU A 119 24.14 -0.79 -17.43
CA GLU A 119 24.93 -0.70 -18.67
C GLU A 119 26.12 0.26 -18.51
N GLY A 120 26.00 1.26 -17.64
CA GLY A 120 27.06 2.20 -17.25
C GLY A 120 28.08 1.65 -16.25
N GLY A 121 27.88 0.44 -15.74
CA GLY A 121 28.81 -0.26 -14.84
C GLY A 121 28.46 -0.19 -13.35
N SER A 122 27.35 0.41 -12.95
CA SER A 122 26.85 0.30 -11.57
C SER A 122 26.31 -1.10 -11.29
N THR A 123 26.40 -1.54 -10.03
CA THR A 123 25.76 -2.78 -9.59
C THR A 123 24.23 -2.63 -9.59
N LEU A 124 23.49 -3.74 -9.57
CA LEU A 124 22.04 -3.70 -9.46
C LEU A 124 21.61 -3.05 -8.14
N ALA A 125 22.27 -3.39 -7.03
CA ALA A 125 22.01 -2.82 -5.71
C ALA A 125 22.18 -1.29 -5.69
N GLU A 126 23.28 -0.78 -6.24
CA GLU A 126 23.52 0.67 -6.36
C GLU A 126 22.45 1.35 -7.21
N SER A 127 22.08 0.72 -8.33
CA SER A 127 21.15 1.28 -9.31
C SER A 127 19.73 1.37 -8.73
N ILE A 128 19.24 0.32 -8.06
CA ILE A 128 17.92 0.34 -7.41
C ILE A 128 17.94 1.21 -6.14
N GLY A 129 19.07 1.29 -5.44
CA GLY A 129 19.25 2.12 -4.24
C GLY A 129 19.09 3.62 -4.47
N LYS A 130 19.33 4.10 -5.71
CA LYS A 130 19.01 5.49 -6.12
C LYS A 130 17.50 5.79 -6.11
N HIS A 131 16.65 4.79 -5.94
CA HIS A 131 15.19 4.89 -5.99
C HIS A 131 14.49 4.41 -4.70
N PRO A 132 14.76 5.04 -3.53
CA PRO A 132 14.27 4.59 -2.21
C PRO A 132 12.74 4.71 -2.04
N LEU A 133 12.05 5.39 -2.96
CA LEU A 133 10.59 5.45 -2.97
C LEU A 133 9.95 4.13 -3.40
N TYR A 134 10.68 3.30 -4.16
CA TYR A 134 10.16 2.08 -4.79
C TYR A 134 10.85 0.83 -4.24
N PHE A 135 12.14 0.92 -3.94
CA PHE A 135 12.94 -0.15 -3.36
C PHE A 135 13.27 0.24 -1.92
N ASP A 136 12.85 -0.60 -0.97
CA ASP A 136 13.19 -0.43 0.44
C ASP A 136 14.59 -0.98 0.73
N ASP A 137 15.19 -0.56 1.85
CA ASP A 137 16.54 -0.97 2.26
C ASP A 137 16.69 -2.49 2.28
N LEU A 138 15.64 -3.23 2.67
CA LEU A 138 15.59 -4.69 2.62
C LEU A 138 15.86 -5.23 1.20
N THR A 139 15.21 -4.66 0.19
CA THR A 139 15.39 -5.09 -1.21
C THR A 139 16.81 -4.77 -1.68
N VAL A 140 17.32 -3.58 -1.35
CA VAL A 140 18.69 -3.17 -1.71
C VAL A 140 19.72 -4.12 -1.10
N ASN A 141 19.63 -4.36 0.21
CA ASN A 141 20.57 -5.22 0.94
C ASN A 141 20.55 -6.67 0.46
N LEU A 142 19.37 -7.21 0.14
CA LEU A 142 19.25 -8.57 -0.40
C LEU A 142 19.85 -8.69 -1.79
N VAL A 143 19.64 -7.69 -2.64
CA VAL A 143 20.26 -7.67 -3.97
C VAL A 143 21.77 -7.55 -3.86
N GLU A 144 22.28 -6.68 -3.00
CA GLU A 144 23.71 -6.51 -2.74
C GLU A 144 24.36 -7.82 -2.27
N ALA A 145 23.77 -8.48 -1.28
CA ALA A 145 24.22 -9.79 -0.82
C ALA A 145 24.20 -10.84 -1.95
N GLY A 146 23.17 -10.83 -2.80
CA GLY A 146 23.03 -11.75 -3.93
C GLY A 146 24.05 -11.52 -5.03
N GLU A 147 24.37 -10.26 -5.33
CA GLU A 147 25.41 -9.89 -6.29
C GLU A 147 26.80 -10.30 -5.78
N HIS A 148 27.12 -10.01 -4.51
CA HIS A 148 28.41 -10.38 -3.93
C HIS A 148 28.62 -11.89 -3.81
N ALA A 149 27.57 -12.63 -3.44
CA ALA A 149 27.64 -14.08 -3.28
C ALA A 149 27.38 -14.86 -4.59
N GLY A 150 27.07 -14.19 -5.70
CA GLY A 150 26.79 -14.83 -6.99
C GLY A 150 25.51 -15.66 -7.02
N ILE A 151 24.58 -15.42 -6.08
CA ILE A 151 23.31 -16.15 -5.93
C ILE A 151 22.09 -15.25 -6.22
N LEU A 152 22.29 -14.21 -7.03
CA LEU A 152 21.27 -13.19 -7.32
C LEU A 152 19.96 -13.80 -7.82
N GLU A 153 19.99 -14.85 -8.65
CA GLU A 153 18.79 -15.52 -9.18
C GLU A 153 17.88 -16.04 -8.05
N GLY A 154 18.45 -16.78 -7.11
CA GLY A 154 17.72 -17.32 -5.96
C GLY A 154 17.22 -16.24 -5.01
N LEU A 155 17.96 -15.14 -4.84
CA LEU A 155 17.52 -14.04 -3.99
C LEU A 155 16.43 -13.20 -4.64
N LEU A 156 16.50 -12.96 -5.95
CA LEU A 156 15.43 -12.28 -6.68
C LEU A 156 14.10 -13.03 -6.56
N ASP A 157 14.12 -14.38 -6.60
CA ASP A 157 12.92 -15.19 -6.36
C ASP A 157 12.35 -15.01 -4.94
N LYS A 158 13.22 -15.01 -3.93
CA LYS A 158 12.80 -14.75 -2.54
C LYS A 158 12.24 -13.34 -2.36
N ILE A 159 12.89 -12.32 -2.93
CA ILE A 159 12.42 -10.93 -2.90
C ILE A 159 11.07 -10.81 -3.60
N ALA A 160 10.91 -11.40 -4.79
CA ALA A 160 9.66 -11.40 -5.52
C ALA A 160 8.53 -12.02 -4.70
N THR A 161 8.78 -13.20 -4.12
CA THR A 161 7.83 -13.89 -3.23
C THR A 161 7.44 -13.03 -2.03
N TYR A 162 8.42 -12.40 -1.37
CA TYR A 162 8.17 -11.49 -0.26
C TYR A 162 7.28 -10.30 -0.66
N LYS A 163 7.58 -9.64 -1.79
CA LYS A 163 6.81 -8.49 -2.28
C LYS A 163 5.38 -8.91 -2.67
N GLU A 164 5.21 -10.04 -3.33
CA GLU A 164 3.90 -10.59 -3.69
C GLU A 164 3.04 -10.90 -2.47
N LYS A 165 3.59 -11.62 -1.48
CA LYS A 165 2.90 -11.96 -0.22
C LYS A 165 2.52 -10.70 0.55
N THR A 166 3.44 -9.74 0.66
CA THR A 166 3.19 -8.46 1.33
C THR A 166 2.06 -7.68 0.67
N GLU A 167 2.04 -7.60 -0.66
CA GLU A 167 0.98 -6.90 -1.38
C GLU A 167 -0.34 -7.66 -1.38
N ALA A 168 -0.32 -9.00 -1.38
CA ALA A 168 -1.50 -9.83 -1.22
C ALA A 168 -2.19 -9.59 0.13
N ILE A 169 -1.43 -9.58 1.23
CA ILE A 169 -1.94 -9.29 2.58
C ILE A 169 -2.56 -7.89 2.63
N LYS A 170 -1.86 -6.87 2.13
CA LYS A 170 -2.39 -5.49 2.08
C LYS A 170 -3.67 -5.41 1.25
N ALA A 171 -3.71 -6.09 0.11
CA ALA A 171 -4.88 -6.12 -0.76
C ALA A 171 -6.07 -6.80 -0.07
N LYS A 172 -5.84 -7.90 0.66
CA LYS A 172 -6.87 -8.61 1.43
C LYS A 172 -7.45 -7.71 2.51
N ILE A 173 -6.60 -7.09 3.33
CA ILE A 173 -7.03 -6.14 4.39
C ILE A 173 -7.85 -5.00 3.78
N LYS A 174 -7.38 -4.41 2.67
CA LYS A 174 -8.11 -3.33 1.99
C LYS A 174 -9.46 -3.79 1.47
N LYS A 175 -9.54 -5.00 0.89
CA LYS A 175 -10.78 -5.57 0.38
C LYS A 175 -11.78 -5.84 1.51
N ALA A 176 -11.33 -6.43 2.61
CA ALA A 176 -12.14 -6.69 3.81
C ALA A 176 -12.75 -5.41 4.39
N LEU A 177 -12.00 -4.30 4.39
CA LEU A 177 -12.49 -3.00 4.89
C LEU A 177 -13.37 -2.23 3.90
N THR A 178 -13.34 -2.57 2.61
CA THR A 178 -14.07 -1.80 1.59
C THR A 178 -15.58 -1.93 1.77
N TYR A 179 -16.07 -3.14 2.04
CA TYR A 179 -17.51 -3.42 2.21
C TYR A 179 -18.11 -2.71 3.44
N PRO A 180 -17.52 -2.82 4.64
CA PRO A 180 -18.00 -2.09 5.82
C PRO A 180 -18.02 -0.58 5.65
N ILE A 181 -16.95 -0.01 5.08
CA ILE A 181 -16.88 1.43 4.84
C ILE A 181 -17.98 1.87 3.87
N ALA A 182 -18.22 1.10 2.81
CA ALA A 182 -19.27 1.42 1.84
C ALA A 182 -20.67 1.44 2.50
N ILE A 183 -21.00 0.46 3.34
CA ILE A 183 -22.31 0.43 4.01
C ILE A 183 -22.43 1.57 5.02
N VAL A 184 -21.41 1.82 5.84
CA VAL A 184 -21.45 2.93 6.81
C VAL A 184 -21.61 4.27 6.09
N VAL A 185 -20.92 4.48 4.96
CA VAL A 185 -21.10 5.69 4.14
C VAL A 185 -22.52 5.81 3.62
N VAL A 186 -23.09 4.74 3.05
CA VAL A 186 -24.49 4.74 2.56
C VAL A 186 -25.47 4.99 3.72
N ALA A 187 -25.28 4.34 4.86
CA ALA A 187 -26.08 4.52 6.08
C ALA A 187 -26.05 5.96 6.58
N CYS A 188 -24.87 6.59 6.58
CA CYS A 188 -24.71 8.00 6.95
C CYS A 188 -25.43 8.92 5.96
N ILE A 189 -25.33 8.64 4.65
CA ILE A 189 -26.02 9.42 3.61
C ILE A 189 -27.54 9.31 3.77
N VAL A 190 -28.07 8.09 3.93
CA VAL A 190 -29.52 7.87 4.13
C VAL A 190 -30.00 8.56 5.39
N THR A 191 -29.29 8.39 6.52
CA THR A 191 -29.59 9.06 7.79
C THR A 191 -29.58 10.58 7.63
N ALA A 192 -28.59 11.14 6.93
CA ALA A 192 -28.51 12.58 6.67
C ALA A 192 -29.68 13.08 5.83
N ILE A 193 -30.10 12.33 4.80
CA ILE A 193 -31.29 12.66 3.97
C ILE A 193 -32.55 12.66 4.83
N LEU A 194 -32.76 11.63 5.66
CA LEU A 194 -33.92 11.56 6.56
C LEU A 194 -33.95 12.74 7.53
N LEU A 195 -32.82 13.06 8.15
CA LEU A 195 -32.72 14.19 9.07
C LEU A 195 -32.94 15.52 8.36
N ILE A 196 -32.36 15.74 7.18
CA ILE A 196 -32.42 17.05 6.49
C ILE A 196 -33.79 17.30 5.83
N PHE A 197 -34.42 16.26 5.27
CA PHE A 197 -35.64 16.44 4.46
C PHE A 197 -36.90 15.90 5.12
N VAL A 198 -36.83 14.76 5.81
CA VAL A 198 -38.03 14.07 6.30
C VAL A 198 -38.44 14.56 7.69
N VAL A 199 -37.49 14.65 8.62
CA VAL A 199 -37.76 15.11 10.00
C VAL A 199 -38.40 16.51 10.05
N PRO A 200 -38.02 17.51 9.23
CA PRO A 200 -38.63 18.85 9.29
C PRO A 200 -40.08 18.86 8.84
N VAL A 201 -40.45 18.04 7.86
CA VAL A 201 -41.84 17.91 7.41
C VAL A 201 -42.72 17.38 8.55
N PHE A 202 -42.19 16.43 9.34
CA PHE A 202 -42.88 15.93 10.52
C PHE A 202 -42.91 16.96 11.65
N GLU A 203 -41.84 17.73 11.84
CA GLU A 203 -41.81 18.82 12.81
C GLU A 203 -42.90 19.86 12.54
N GLU A 204 -43.03 20.34 11.30
CA GLU A 204 -44.08 21.28 10.87
C GLU A 204 -45.48 20.70 11.10
N LEU A 205 -45.67 19.41 10.77
CA LEU A 205 -46.91 18.70 11.03
C LEU A 205 -47.26 18.73 12.53
N PHE A 206 -46.32 18.41 13.42
CA PHE A 206 -46.59 18.34 14.87
C PHE A 206 -46.75 19.72 15.53
N GLN A 207 -46.04 20.75 15.07
CA GLN A 207 -46.25 22.12 15.56
C GLN A 207 -47.69 22.59 15.36
N SER A 208 -48.38 22.12 14.31
CA SER A 208 -49.78 22.44 14.06
C SER A 208 -50.77 21.84 15.08
N PHE A 209 -50.36 20.80 15.83
CA PHE A 209 -51.19 20.13 16.85
C PHE A 209 -51.06 20.74 18.25
N GLY A 210 -50.15 21.71 18.46
CA GLY A 210 -50.07 22.48 19.71
C GLY A 210 -49.68 21.68 20.97
N ALA A 211 -49.12 20.48 20.82
CA ALA A 211 -48.69 19.62 21.92
C ALA A 211 -47.15 19.55 22.02
N ASP A 212 -46.63 19.48 23.23
CA ASP A 212 -45.19 19.34 23.47
C ASP A 212 -44.66 18.02 22.91
N LEU A 213 -43.60 18.11 22.12
CA LEU A 213 -42.94 16.95 21.54
C LEU A 213 -42.24 16.12 22.64
N PRO A 214 -42.30 14.79 22.57
CA PRO A 214 -41.52 13.93 23.46
C PRO A 214 -40.03 14.24 23.39
N ALA A 215 -39.31 14.16 24.51
CA ALA A 215 -37.89 14.49 24.61
C ALA A 215 -37.00 13.76 23.57
N PHE A 216 -37.30 12.49 23.28
CA PHE A 216 -36.56 11.72 22.27
C PHE A 216 -36.78 12.25 20.85
N THR A 217 -38.02 12.62 20.50
CA THR A 217 -38.35 13.25 19.21
C THR A 217 -37.72 14.63 19.10
N GLN A 218 -37.75 15.41 20.18
CA GLN A 218 -37.14 16.74 20.22
C GLN A 218 -35.61 16.67 19.98
N MET A 219 -34.92 15.70 20.59
CA MET A 219 -33.48 15.48 20.34
C MET A 219 -33.18 15.22 18.86
N VAL A 220 -33.99 14.41 18.18
CA VAL A 220 -33.83 14.10 16.75
C VAL A 220 -34.10 15.32 15.88
N ILE A 221 -35.10 16.13 16.23
CA ILE A 221 -35.40 17.41 15.56
C ILE A 221 -34.26 18.41 15.76
N ASP A 222 -33.70 18.52 16.96
CA ASP A 222 -32.57 19.41 17.24
C ASP A 222 -31.31 18.97 16.47
N MET A 223 -31.06 17.66 16.39
CA MET A 223 -30.01 17.10 15.53
C MET A 223 -30.24 17.42 14.05
N SER A 224 -31.48 17.32 13.58
CA SER A 224 -31.89 17.67 12.22
C SER A 224 -31.62 19.15 11.93
N ARG A 225 -32.09 20.06 12.80
CA ARG A 225 -31.87 21.52 12.67
C ARG A 225 -30.37 21.86 12.66
N PHE A 226 -29.58 21.22 13.53
CA PHE A 226 -28.12 21.38 13.55
C PHE A 226 -27.49 20.93 12.22
N LEU A 227 -27.85 19.75 11.72
CA LEU A 227 -27.35 19.25 10.45
C LEU A 227 -27.77 20.13 9.28
N GLN A 228 -29.02 20.59 9.20
CA GLN A 228 -29.48 21.48 8.14
C GLN A 228 -28.72 22.81 8.11
N ALA A 229 -28.48 23.43 9.26
CA ALA A 229 -27.79 24.71 9.33
C ALA A 229 -26.27 24.58 9.09
N TRP A 230 -25.66 23.48 9.55
CA TRP A 230 -24.20 23.34 9.62
C TRP A 230 -23.63 22.15 8.84
N TRP A 231 -24.36 21.53 7.91
CA TRP A 231 -23.87 20.36 7.16
C TRP A 231 -22.52 20.60 6.46
N TRP A 232 -22.34 21.80 5.88
CA TRP A 232 -21.09 22.22 5.22
C TRP A 232 -19.94 22.36 6.22
N MET A 233 -20.23 22.80 7.45
CA MET A 233 -19.24 22.87 8.54
C MET A 233 -18.89 21.47 9.05
N VAL A 234 -19.86 20.56 9.17
CA VAL A 234 -19.62 19.16 9.56
C VAL A 234 -18.72 18.46 8.54
N LEU A 235 -19.00 18.62 7.23
CA LEU A 235 -18.12 18.13 6.16
C LEU A 235 -16.73 18.80 6.20
N GLY A 236 -16.70 20.11 6.44
CA GLY A 236 -15.45 20.88 6.59
C GLY A 236 -14.60 20.38 7.75
N ILE A 237 -15.20 20.08 8.90
CA ILE A 237 -14.54 19.52 10.08
C ILE A 237 -14.04 18.10 9.79
N LEU A 238 -14.85 17.24 9.18
CA LEU A 238 -14.42 15.88 8.81
C LEU A 238 -13.20 15.90 7.89
N MET A 239 -13.23 16.75 6.84
CA MET A 239 -12.09 16.91 5.94
C MET A 239 -10.88 17.56 6.64
N GLY A 240 -11.12 18.57 7.48
CA GLY A 240 -10.09 19.28 8.23
C GLY A 240 -9.38 18.40 9.24
N VAL A 241 -10.12 17.58 9.99
CA VAL A 241 -9.59 16.56 10.91
C VAL A 241 -8.82 15.51 10.11
N GLY A 242 -9.38 14.99 9.01
CA GLY A 242 -8.69 14.03 8.16
C GLY A 242 -7.36 14.56 7.60
N TYR A 243 -7.35 15.81 7.13
CA TYR A 243 -6.14 16.48 6.65
C TYR A 243 -5.13 16.74 7.77
N SER A 244 -5.61 17.17 8.93
CA SER A 244 -4.78 17.47 10.11
C SER A 244 -4.13 16.21 10.65
N LEU A 245 -4.89 15.12 10.82
CA LEU A 245 -4.36 13.81 11.23
C LEU A 245 -3.33 13.28 10.23
N ARG A 246 -3.60 13.41 8.93
CA ARG A 246 -2.64 13.01 7.88
C ARG A 246 -1.36 13.84 7.94
N THR A 247 -1.47 15.14 8.18
CA THR A 247 -0.33 16.05 8.26
C THR A 247 0.47 15.82 9.54
N LEU A 248 -0.19 15.66 10.68
CA LEU A 248 0.44 15.33 11.97
C LEU A 248 1.17 13.99 11.91
N LYS A 249 0.55 12.94 11.32
CA LYS A 249 1.20 11.64 11.13
C LYS A 249 2.47 11.73 10.27
N ARG A 250 2.50 12.66 9.31
CA ARG A 250 3.67 12.91 8.45
C ARG A 250 4.76 13.74 9.14
N ARG A 251 4.39 14.76 9.91
CA ARG A 251 5.33 15.70 10.54
C ARG A 251 5.87 15.26 11.90
N SER A 252 5.06 14.59 12.72
CA SER A 252 5.44 14.25 14.10
C SER A 252 5.73 12.77 14.26
N ARG A 253 6.99 12.46 14.57
CA ARG A 253 7.44 11.10 14.92
C ARG A 253 6.72 10.61 16.17
N LYS A 254 6.73 11.38 17.27
CA LYS A 254 6.04 11.03 18.52
C LYS A 254 4.56 10.71 18.32
N PHE A 255 3.85 11.50 17.51
CA PHE A 255 2.43 11.24 17.23
C PHE A 255 2.22 9.93 16.46
N ARG A 256 3.07 9.63 15.49
CA ARG A 256 3.04 8.36 14.76
C ARG A 256 3.28 7.19 15.72
N GLU A 257 4.26 7.30 16.61
CA GLU A 257 4.58 6.25 17.57
C GLU A 257 3.44 5.99 18.57
N ILE A 258 2.77 7.04 19.04
CA ILE A 258 1.57 6.93 19.89
C ILE A 258 0.44 6.23 19.13
N LEU A 259 0.15 6.65 17.90
CA LEU A 259 -0.89 6.03 17.08
C LEU A 259 -0.59 4.54 16.84
N ASP A 260 0.64 4.20 16.47
CA ASP A 260 1.04 2.82 16.19
C ASP A 260 0.92 1.96 17.46
N ARG A 261 1.25 2.50 18.64
CA ARG A 261 1.04 1.83 19.94
C ARG A 261 -0.44 1.67 20.29
N MET A 262 -1.27 2.67 20.00
CA MET A 262 -2.72 2.61 20.23
C MET A 262 -3.38 1.58 19.30
N THR A 263 -2.95 1.48 18.04
CA THR A 263 -3.55 0.54 17.08
C THR A 263 -3.43 -0.93 17.50
N LEU A 264 -2.36 -1.29 18.22
CA LEU A 264 -2.19 -2.65 18.78
C LEU A 264 -3.16 -2.95 19.94
N LYS A 265 -3.73 -1.93 20.60
CA LYS A 265 -4.66 -2.11 21.73
C LYS A 265 -6.12 -2.18 21.32
N ILE A 266 -6.42 -2.00 20.03
CA ILE A 266 -7.81 -2.04 19.55
C ILE A 266 -8.26 -3.52 19.57
N PRO A 267 -9.35 -3.89 20.26
CA PRO A 267 -9.70 -5.29 20.50
C PRO A 267 -9.82 -6.17 19.24
N ILE A 268 -10.24 -5.56 18.12
CA ILE A 268 -10.46 -6.27 16.86
C ILE A 268 -9.22 -6.17 15.94
N PHE A 269 -8.63 -4.97 15.79
CA PHE A 269 -7.52 -4.74 14.86
C PHE A 269 -6.15 -5.09 15.46
N GLY A 270 -5.99 -4.94 16.77
CA GLY A 270 -4.75 -5.17 17.49
C GLY A 270 -4.17 -6.56 17.27
N PRO A 271 -4.95 -7.64 17.55
CA PRO A 271 -4.49 -9.01 17.32
C PRO A 271 -4.09 -9.27 15.86
N ILE A 272 -4.80 -8.69 14.89
CA ILE A 272 -4.48 -8.83 13.45
C ILE A 272 -3.15 -8.15 13.14
N LEU A 273 -2.94 -6.93 13.64
CA LEU A 273 -1.71 -6.17 13.43
C LEU A 273 -0.50 -6.84 14.10
N GLU A 274 -0.69 -7.42 15.28
CA GLU A 274 0.33 -8.19 16.00
C GLU A 274 0.74 -9.44 15.20
N LYS A 275 -0.23 -10.28 14.82
CA LYS A 275 0.00 -11.45 13.95
C LYS A 275 0.69 -11.06 12.64
N ALA A 276 0.27 -9.97 12.02
CA ALA A 276 0.88 -9.46 10.79
C ALA A 276 2.29 -8.89 10.98
N ALA A 277 2.62 -8.38 12.17
CA ALA A 277 3.97 -7.94 12.51
C ALA A 277 4.89 -9.14 12.72
N ILE A 278 4.42 -10.18 13.42
CA ILE A 278 5.14 -11.45 13.62
C ILE A 278 5.38 -12.17 12.28
N ALA A 279 4.36 -12.26 11.43
CA ALA A 279 4.48 -12.87 10.09
C ALA A 279 5.57 -12.16 9.26
N ARG A 280 5.56 -10.82 9.22
CA ARG A 280 6.57 -10.04 8.49
C ARG A 280 7.95 -10.14 9.13
N PHE A 281 8.05 -10.15 10.45
CA PHE A 281 9.31 -10.38 11.16
C PHE A 281 9.91 -11.73 10.72
N ALA A 282 9.15 -12.81 10.85
CA ALA A 282 9.60 -14.16 10.56
C ALA A 282 9.92 -14.34 9.07
N ARG A 283 9.06 -13.87 8.16
CA ARG A 283 9.30 -13.95 6.71
C ARG A 283 10.56 -13.20 6.31
N THR A 284 10.73 -11.97 6.82
CA THR A 284 11.88 -11.12 6.48
C THR A 284 13.16 -11.73 7.00
N LEU A 285 13.16 -12.18 8.26
CA LEU A 285 14.36 -12.75 8.87
C LEU A 285 14.73 -14.09 8.21
N ALA A 286 13.75 -14.95 7.92
CA ALA A 286 13.98 -16.19 7.16
C ALA A 286 14.62 -15.90 5.79
N THR A 287 14.11 -14.90 5.09
CA THR A 287 14.61 -14.52 3.75
C THR A 287 16.06 -14.04 3.80
N MET A 288 16.37 -13.14 4.75
CA MET A 288 17.72 -12.59 4.93
C MET A 288 18.71 -13.66 5.39
N PHE A 289 18.31 -14.49 6.35
CA PHE A 289 19.18 -15.54 6.88
C PHE A 289 19.46 -16.62 5.83
N ALA A 290 18.44 -17.03 5.07
CA ALA A 290 18.60 -17.95 3.95
C ALA A 290 19.36 -17.35 2.76
N ALA A 291 19.60 -16.03 2.77
CA ALA A 291 20.46 -15.33 1.82
C ALA A 291 21.92 -15.23 2.31
N GLY A 292 22.22 -15.74 3.50
CA GLY A 292 23.54 -15.65 4.12
C GLY A 292 23.85 -14.29 4.73
N VAL A 293 22.86 -13.38 4.85
CA VAL A 293 23.09 -12.08 5.49
C VAL A 293 23.30 -12.29 7.00
N PRO A 294 24.36 -11.71 7.61
CA PRO A 294 24.61 -11.82 9.04
C PRO A 294 23.39 -11.40 9.88
N LEU A 295 23.10 -12.15 10.95
CA LEU A 295 21.89 -11.97 11.76
C LEU A 295 21.71 -10.51 12.25
N VAL A 296 22.77 -9.90 12.78
CA VAL A 296 22.75 -8.53 13.31
C VAL A 296 22.43 -7.49 12.21
N GLU A 297 22.87 -7.72 10.99
CA GLU A 297 22.58 -6.85 9.84
C GLU A 297 21.15 -7.09 9.33
N ALA A 298 20.73 -8.35 9.27
CA ALA A 298 19.38 -8.74 8.90
C ALA A 298 18.34 -8.09 9.82
N MET A 299 18.60 -8.01 11.13
CA MET A 299 17.67 -7.44 12.10
C MET A 299 17.32 -5.97 11.85
N VAL A 300 18.22 -5.17 11.25
CA VAL A 300 17.90 -3.78 10.86
C VAL A 300 16.80 -3.76 9.79
N SER A 301 16.91 -4.63 8.80
CA SER A 301 15.94 -4.73 7.70
C SER A 301 14.62 -5.33 8.20
N VAL A 302 14.70 -6.31 9.11
CA VAL A 302 13.54 -6.94 9.77
C VAL A 302 12.75 -5.91 10.58
N ALA A 303 13.43 -5.08 11.39
CA ALA A 303 12.78 -4.02 12.16
C ALA A 303 11.96 -3.10 11.25
N GLY A 304 12.51 -2.69 10.11
CA GLY A 304 11.82 -1.88 9.11
C GLY A 304 10.59 -2.55 8.49
N ALA A 305 10.65 -3.88 8.30
CA ALA A 305 9.57 -4.65 7.67
C ALA A 305 8.36 -4.91 8.59
N CYS A 306 8.56 -4.97 9.92
CA CYS A 306 7.49 -5.21 10.90
C CYS A 306 6.37 -4.16 10.87
N GLY A 307 6.64 -2.94 10.39
CA GLY A 307 5.66 -1.86 10.13
C GLY A 307 4.80 -1.43 11.32
N ASN A 308 5.21 -1.75 12.55
CA ASN A 308 4.71 -1.15 13.77
C ASN A 308 5.91 -0.71 14.61
N ILE A 309 5.86 0.48 15.22
CA ILE A 309 6.98 1.01 16.01
C ILE A 309 7.37 0.12 17.20
N VAL A 310 6.40 -0.56 17.83
CA VAL A 310 6.65 -1.41 19.00
C VAL A 310 7.55 -2.57 18.60
N PHE A 311 7.23 -3.22 17.48
CA PHE A 311 8.07 -4.29 16.90
C PHE A 311 9.39 -3.76 16.34
N TYR A 312 9.40 -2.55 15.75
CA TYR A 312 10.63 -1.92 15.28
C TYR A 312 11.62 -1.73 16.43
N ASN A 313 11.19 -1.05 17.50
CA ASN A 313 12.05 -0.76 18.65
C ASN A 313 12.51 -2.05 19.36
N GLY A 314 11.59 -3.00 19.58
CA GLY A 314 11.96 -4.27 20.21
C GLY A 314 12.92 -5.09 19.35
N THR A 315 12.77 -5.09 18.02
CA THR A 315 13.74 -5.77 17.14
C THR A 315 15.11 -5.09 17.16
N MET A 316 15.16 -3.76 17.25
CA MET A 316 16.41 -3.02 17.37
C MET A 316 17.12 -3.27 18.71
N GLU A 317 16.38 -3.38 19.81
CA GLU A 317 16.91 -3.75 21.12
C GLU A 317 17.45 -5.19 21.11
N MET A 318 16.68 -6.14 20.57
CA MET A 318 17.15 -7.51 20.39
C MET A 318 18.41 -7.59 19.52
N ARG A 319 18.56 -6.72 18.51
CA ARG A 319 19.76 -6.65 17.67
C ARG A 319 20.98 -6.26 18.48
N GLU A 320 20.85 -5.28 19.37
CA GLU A 320 21.93 -4.86 20.25
C GLU A 320 22.35 -6.00 21.17
N ASP A 321 21.39 -6.69 21.78
CA ASP A 321 21.66 -7.86 22.63
C ASP A 321 22.34 -9.00 21.86
N VAL A 322 21.86 -9.35 20.66
CA VAL A 322 22.48 -10.37 19.80
C VAL A 322 23.89 -9.97 19.37
N ALA A 323 24.14 -8.68 19.10
CA ALA A 323 25.47 -8.17 18.78
C ALA A 323 26.46 -8.31 19.96
N THR A 324 25.96 -8.32 21.21
CA THR A 324 26.77 -8.63 22.41
C THR A 324 26.97 -10.13 22.67
N GLY A 325 26.41 -10.99 21.81
CA GLY A 325 26.56 -12.45 21.88
C GLY A 325 25.43 -13.18 22.61
N GLN A 326 24.32 -12.50 22.94
CA GLN A 326 23.14 -13.20 23.47
C GLN A 326 22.44 -14.02 22.38
N GLN A 327 21.87 -15.16 22.76
CA GLN A 327 21.07 -15.98 21.85
C GLN A 327 19.79 -15.26 21.43
N LEU A 328 19.38 -15.44 20.17
CA LEU A 328 18.19 -14.79 19.63
C LEU A 328 16.93 -15.22 20.39
N GLN A 329 16.80 -16.50 20.76
CA GLN A 329 15.66 -16.96 21.55
C GLN A 329 15.51 -16.24 22.91
N LEU A 330 16.63 -15.91 23.57
CA LEU A 330 16.62 -15.25 24.87
C LEU A 330 16.14 -13.80 24.74
N THR A 331 16.64 -13.09 23.73
CA THR A 331 16.26 -11.70 23.45
C THR A 331 14.79 -11.59 23.03
N MET A 332 14.31 -12.54 22.22
CA MET A 332 12.89 -12.65 21.86
C MET A 332 12.01 -12.87 23.09
N ARG A 333 12.41 -13.75 24.01
CA ARG A 333 11.67 -14.00 25.25
C ARG A 333 11.62 -12.77 26.14
N ASN A 334 12.74 -12.07 26.29
CA ASN A 334 12.86 -10.87 27.13
C ASN A 334 12.03 -9.69 26.57
N SER A 335 11.93 -9.58 25.24
CA SER A 335 11.13 -8.52 24.58
C SER A 335 9.62 -8.61 24.90
N GLY A 336 9.11 -9.81 25.19
CA GLY A 336 7.68 -10.05 25.41
C GLY A 336 6.79 -9.81 24.18
N LEU A 337 7.38 -9.59 23.00
CA LEU A 337 6.64 -9.29 21.75
C LEU A 337 6.18 -10.54 21.01
N PHE A 338 6.77 -11.69 21.32
CA PHE A 338 6.58 -12.92 20.57
C PHE A 338 5.91 -13.99 21.43
N PRO A 339 4.87 -14.68 20.90
CA PRO A 339 4.28 -15.82 21.56
C PRO A 339 5.28 -16.96 21.73
N ASN A 340 5.05 -17.83 22.73
CA ASN A 340 5.95 -18.93 23.09
C ASN A 340 6.30 -19.83 21.90
N MET A 341 5.31 -20.15 21.05
CA MET A 341 5.54 -20.96 19.84
C MET A 341 6.62 -20.37 18.93
N VAL A 342 6.63 -19.04 18.73
CA VAL A 342 7.65 -18.38 17.89
C VAL A 342 9.03 -18.50 18.53
N VAL A 343 9.13 -18.23 19.83
CA VAL A 343 10.39 -18.30 20.57
C VAL A 343 10.97 -19.72 20.53
N GLN A 344 10.12 -20.74 20.68
CA GLN A 344 10.52 -22.15 20.59
C GLN A 344 11.01 -22.55 19.20
N MET A 345 10.31 -22.13 18.15
CA MET A 345 10.74 -22.40 16.78
C MET A 345 12.09 -21.76 16.47
N VAL A 346 12.34 -20.55 17.00
CA VAL A 346 13.65 -19.90 16.89
C VAL A 346 14.71 -20.65 17.70
N ALA A 347 14.41 -21.08 18.92
CA ALA A 347 15.36 -21.87 19.73
C ALA A 347 15.78 -23.16 19.00
N ILE A 348 14.81 -23.91 18.44
CA ILE A 348 15.07 -25.13 17.65
C ILE A 348 15.91 -24.79 16.41
N GLY A 349 15.58 -23.70 15.71
CA GLY A 349 16.30 -23.25 14.52
C GLY A 349 17.75 -22.81 14.82
N GLU A 350 17.96 -22.14 15.94
CA GLU A 350 19.26 -21.67 16.41
C GLU A 350 20.15 -22.84 16.85
N GLU A 351 19.60 -23.84 17.54
CA GLU A 351 20.32 -25.04 17.98
C GLU A 351 20.63 -26.01 16.82
N SER A 352 19.71 -26.17 15.88
CA SER A 352 19.87 -27.05 14.71
C SER A 352 20.56 -26.41 13.51
N GLY A 353 20.84 -25.10 13.56
CA GLY A 353 21.37 -24.33 12.43
C GLY A 353 20.40 -24.16 11.26
N SER A 354 19.10 -24.43 11.45
CA SER A 354 18.04 -24.36 10.42
C SER A 354 17.04 -23.23 10.69
N LEU A 355 17.56 -22.07 11.13
CA LEU A 355 16.77 -20.93 11.55
C LEU A 355 15.87 -20.39 10.43
N ASP A 356 16.33 -20.40 9.18
CA ASP A 356 15.56 -20.02 8.01
C ASP A 356 14.32 -20.91 7.79
N ALA A 357 14.48 -22.23 7.89
CA ALA A 357 13.39 -23.18 7.72
C ALA A 357 12.34 -23.02 8.83
N MET A 358 12.78 -22.90 10.09
CA MET A 358 11.87 -22.72 11.23
C MET A 358 11.13 -21.37 11.16
N LEU A 359 11.82 -20.28 10.84
CA LEU A 359 11.19 -18.96 10.66
C LEU A 359 10.23 -18.94 9.46
N SER A 360 10.52 -19.67 8.38
CA SER A 360 9.59 -19.79 7.26
C SER A 360 8.29 -20.49 7.68
N LYS A 361 8.36 -21.52 8.52
CA LYS A 361 7.15 -22.17 9.07
C LYS A 361 6.36 -21.25 9.99
N VAL A 362 7.04 -20.48 10.83
CA VAL A 362 6.39 -19.44 11.65
C VAL A 362 5.71 -18.40 10.75
N ALA A 363 6.38 -17.95 9.69
CA ALA A 363 5.82 -17.01 8.75
C ALA A 363 4.55 -17.56 8.07
N ASP A 364 4.61 -18.77 7.53
CA ASP A 364 3.46 -19.42 6.87
C ASP A 364 2.27 -19.57 7.83
N PHE A 365 2.53 -19.96 9.09
CA PHE A 365 1.50 -20.10 10.11
C PHE A 365 0.84 -18.75 10.45
N TYR A 366 1.64 -17.71 10.73
CA TYR A 366 1.08 -16.40 11.09
C TYR A 366 0.47 -15.66 9.88
N GLU A 367 0.94 -15.91 8.66
CA GLU A 367 0.27 -15.44 7.44
C GLU A 367 -1.14 -16.04 7.33
N ALA A 368 -1.30 -17.35 7.58
CA ALA A 368 -2.61 -18.00 7.62
C ALA A 368 -3.50 -17.46 8.76
N GLU A 369 -2.94 -17.27 9.96
CA GLU A 369 -3.67 -16.69 11.09
C GLU A 369 -4.11 -15.23 10.84
N VAL A 370 -3.34 -14.46 10.07
CA VAL A 370 -3.76 -13.13 9.61
C VAL A 370 -4.90 -13.26 8.61
N ASP A 371 -4.79 -14.21 7.67
CA ASP A 371 -5.82 -14.46 6.68
C ASP A 371 -7.15 -14.82 7.33
N ASP A 372 -7.16 -15.75 8.29
CA ASP A 372 -8.36 -16.17 9.03
C ASP A 372 -8.93 -15.03 9.88
N ALA A 373 -8.06 -14.24 10.53
CA ALA A 373 -8.52 -13.12 11.34
C ALA A 373 -9.16 -12.00 10.48
N VAL A 374 -8.66 -11.78 9.25
CA VAL A 374 -9.27 -10.83 8.30
C VAL A 374 -10.62 -11.33 7.79
N ASP A 375 -10.77 -12.64 7.57
CA ASP A 375 -12.03 -13.23 7.14
C ASP A 375 -13.08 -13.20 8.26
N ASN A 376 -12.68 -13.51 9.49
CA ASN A 376 -13.52 -13.39 10.69
C ASN A 376 -13.93 -11.94 10.98
N LEU A 377 -13.03 -10.97 10.80
CA LEU A 377 -13.35 -9.55 10.91
C LEU A 377 -14.49 -9.19 9.95
N SER A 378 -14.43 -9.68 8.71
CA SER A 378 -15.45 -9.40 7.70
C SER A 378 -16.81 -9.99 8.09
N ALA A 379 -16.84 -11.19 8.68
CA ALA A 379 -18.06 -11.82 9.16
C ALA A 379 -18.68 -11.09 10.37
N LEU A 380 -17.87 -10.64 11.32
CA LEU A 380 -18.34 -9.88 12.49
C LEU A 380 -18.87 -8.49 12.14
N MET A 381 -18.45 -7.92 11.02
CA MET A 381 -18.91 -6.61 10.56
C MET A 381 -20.39 -6.61 10.21
N GLU A 382 -20.94 -7.72 9.69
CA GLU A 382 -22.34 -7.79 9.27
C GLU A 382 -23.32 -7.63 10.45
N PRO A 383 -23.21 -8.38 11.56
CA PRO A 383 -24.03 -8.15 12.76
C PRO A 383 -23.88 -6.73 13.34
N ILE A 384 -22.65 -6.20 13.41
CA ILE A 384 -22.40 -4.86 13.94
C ILE A 384 -23.12 -3.81 13.08
N ILE A 385 -23.04 -3.94 11.76
CA ILE A 385 -23.72 -3.07 10.81
C ILE A 385 -25.24 -3.20 10.95
N MET A 386 -25.78 -4.42 11.09
CA MET A 386 -27.22 -4.62 11.29
C MET A 386 -27.72 -4.00 12.59
N VAL A 387 -26.99 -4.17 13.69
CA VAL A 387 -27.33 -3.54 14.98
C VAL A 387 -27.25 -2.01 14.87
N PHE A 388 -26.20 -1.49 14.25
CA PHE A 388 -26.03 -0.05 14.04
C PHE A 388 -27.17 0.53 13.18
N LEU A 389 -27.45 -0.06 12.01
CA LEU A 389 -28.52 0.36 11.12
C LEU A 389 -29.89 0.24 11.78
N GLY A 390 -30.16 -0.88 12.45
CA GLY A 390 -31.41 -1.10 13.19
C GLY A 390 -31.60 -0.06 14.29
N THR A 391 -30.53 0.29 15.03
CA THR A 391 -30.58 1.31 16.08
C THR A 391 -30.81 2.71 15.50
N VAL A 392 -30.09 3.08 14.43
CA VAL A 392 -30.19 4.41 13.82
C VAL A 392 -31.53 4.59 13.11
N VAL A 393 -31.89 3.67 12.21
CA VAL A 393 -33.14 3.75 11.44
C VAL A 393 -34.34 3.49 12.34
N GLY A 394 -34.29 2.46 13.19
CA GLY A 394 -35.35 2.17 14.15
C GLY A 394 -35.53 3.31 15.16
N GLY A 395 -34.45 3.90 15.66
CA GLY A 395 -34.50 5.08 16.52
C GLY A 395 -35.15 6.27 15.84
N LEU A 396 -34.85 6.53 14.56
CA LEU A 396 -35.51 7.59 13.78
C LEU A 396 -37.00 7.31 13.60
N VAL A 397 -37.38 6.08 13.24
CA VAL A 397 -38.80 5.71 13.08
C VAL A 397 -39.54 5.88 14.41
N VAL A 398 -39.00 5.36 15.51
CA VAL A 398 -39.62 5.53 16.84
C VAL A 398 -39.76 7.01 17.17
N ALA A 399 -38.72 7.83 16.96
CA ALA A 399 -38.80 9.27 17.20
C ALA A 399 -39.91 9.95 16.40
N MET A 400 -40.18 9.51 15.17
CA MET A 400 -41.22 10.09 14.33
C MET A 400 -42.64 9.64 14.69
N TYR A 401 -42.80 8.40 15.17
CA TYR A 401 -44.11 7.83 15.51
C TYR A 401 -44.54 8.09 16.96
N LEU A 402 -43.60 8.29 17.88
CA LEU A 402 -43.90 8.49 19.31
C LEU A 402 -44.85 9.67 19.60
N PRO A 403 -44.75 10.83 18.90
CA PRO A 403 -45.73 11.92 19.06
C PRO A 403 -47.13 11.53 18.61
N ILE A 404 -47.27 10.72 17.54
CA ILE A 404 -48.58 10.25 17.04
C ILE A 404 -49.30 9.44 18.13
N PHE A 405 -48.59 8.54 18.81
CA PHE A 405 -49.16 7.75 19.91
C PHE A 405 -49.56 8.60 21.11
N LYS A 406 -48.80 9.66 21.43
CA LYS A 406 -49.16 10.57 22.53
C LYS A 406 -50.39 11.42 22.18
N LEU A 407 -50.53 11.88 20.94
CA LEU A 407 -51.71 12.62 20.49
C LEU A 407 -52.97 11.75 20.51
N GLY A 408 -52.86 10.48 20.12
CA GLY A 408 -53.97 9.52 20.18
C GLY A 408 -54.38 9.07 21.58
N ALA A 409 -53.62 9.41 22.63
CA ALA A 409 -53.94 9.12 24.03
C ALA A 409 -54.59 10.31 24.76
N VAL A 410 -54.64 11.49 24.13
CA VAL A 410 -55.21 12.73 24.67
C VAL A 410 -56.63 13.00 24.13
N ILE A 411 -57.06 12.20 23.14
CA ILE A 411 -58.44 12.09 22.62
C ILE A 411 -59.01 10.78 23.17
#